data_AF-L8JYD5-F1
#
_entry.id   AF-L8JYD5-F1
#
_cell.length_a   1.000
_cell.length_b   1.000
_cell.length_c   1.000
_cell.angle_alpha   90.00
_cell.angle_beta   90.00
_cell.angle_gamma   90.00
#
_symmetry.space_group_name_H-M   'P 1'
#
loop_
_entity.id
_entity.type
_entity.pdbx_description
1 polymer ?
#
loop_
_entity_poly.entity_id
_entity_poly.type
_entity_poly.pdbx_seq_one_letter_code
_entity_poly.pdbx_strand_id
1 'polypeptide(L)'
;MTAMAVAFGAVLFTSCSQEEELAPSDAPMITDEVMAQFKELGFDVSDIALTNDKEVLDPAYEARNYLLEGDIIVTPENLSKMLESGVAHTGAVGEQYRTWNLVSAPRTIRVIGYTGGSNALDNTMRTALQGAINNFNNLNTNLNFTLTFGTNYGSYDIVVYRVSGSGGGSAGFPSGGNPYKYVQIQSGTSNYGTSVTRHVITHEIGHCVGLRHTDYFNRSLSCGSGGNEGSGGVGAVHVPGTPTGFDSNSIMLSCFSSGSSGYFGYYDRVALEYLY
;
A
#
# COMPACT_ATOMS: atom_id res chain seq x y z
N MET A 1 75.33 -28.17 24.34
CA MET A 1 73.90 -28.50 24.33
C MET A 1 73.20 -27.47 23.46
N THR A 2 72.32 -27.94 22.54
CA THR A 2 71.27 -27.18 21.83
C THR A 2 71.72 -26.02 20.90
N ALA A 3 71.22 -25.84 19.68
CA ALA A 3 70.32 -26.63 18.85
C ALA A 3 70.45 -26.17 17.38
N MET A 4 70.12 -27.11 16.52
CA MET A 4 69.98 -27.13 15.07
C MET A 4 68.93 -26.12 14.56
N ALA A 5 69.12 -25.53 13.38
CA ALA A 5 68.04 -24.94 12.61
C ALA A 5 68.20 -25.27 11.12
N VAL A 6 67.49 -26.33 10.72
CA VAL A 6 67.16 -26.68 9.33
C VAL A 6 65.95 -25.82 8.94
N ALA A 7 65.99 -25.17 7.77
CA ALA A 7 64.78 -24.60 7.18
C ALA A 7 64.62 -25.13 5.76
N PHE A 8 63.69 -26.08 5.66
CA PHE A 8 63.14 -26.69 4.47
C PHE A 8 62.38 -25.65 3.63
N GLY A 9 62.42 -25.79 2.30
CA GLY A 9 61.64 -24.95 1.38
C GLY A 9 60.13 -25.19 1.49
N ALA A 10 59.35 -24.15 1.22
CA ALA A 10 57.92 -24.26 0.95
C ALA A 10 57.61 -23.46 -0.33
N VAL A 11 57.26 -24.21 -1.38
CA VAL A 11 56.68 -23.71 -2.62
C VAL A 11 55.31 -23.13 -2.28
N LEU A 12 55.14 -21.83 -2.46
CA LEU A 12 53.83 -21.19 -2.33
C LEU A 12 53.00 -21.52 -3.59
N PHE A 13 52.19 -22.58 -3.49
CA PHE A 13 51.10 -22.79 -4.42
C PHE A 13 50.04 -21.73 -4.15
N THR A 14 49.91 -20.76 -5.04
CA THR A 14 48.82 -19.79 -5.02
C THR A 14 47.55 -20.51 -5.47
N SER A 15 46.82 -21.09 -4.54
CA SER A 15 45.45 -21.52 -4.79
C SER A 15 44.61 -20.26 -4.95
N CYS A 16 44.39 -19.83 -6.20
CA CYS A 16 43.24 -19.00 -6.52
C CYS A 16 42.01 -19.87 -6.24
N SER A 17 41.51 -19.79 -5.01
CA SER A 17 40.10 -20.03 -4.75
C SER A 17 39.38 -19.05 -5.66
N GLN A 18 38.83 -19.55 -6.75
CA GLN A 18 37.79 -18.84 -7.47
C GLN A 18 36.71 -18.62 -6.41
N GLU A 19 36.66 -17.39 -5.89
CA GLU A 19 35.61 -16.94 -4.99
C GLU A 19 34.36 -17.02 -5.86
N GLU A 20 33.70 -18.17 -5.76
CA GLU A 20 32.37 -18.40 -6.26
C GLU A 20 31.52 -17.38 -5.52
N GLU A 21 31.30 -16.24 -6.17
CA GLU A 21 30.45 -15.17 -5.70
C GLU A 21 29.04 -15.75 -5.61
N LEU A 22 28.75 -16.35 -4.45
CA LEU A 22 27.43 -16.85 -4.10
C LEU A 22 26.50 -15.63 -3.96
N ALA A 23 25.84 -15.36 -5.08
CA ALA A 23 24.51 -14.75 -5.25
C ALA A 23 24.35 -13.23 -5.10
N PRO A 24 23.44 -12.67 -5.92
CA PRO A 24 22.25 -12.05 -5.35
C PRO A 24 21.04 -12.86 -5.78
N SER A 25 20.67 -13.86 -5.00
CA SER A 25 19.32 -14.42 -5.08
C SER A 25 18.49 -13.71 -4.01
N ASP A 26 17.28 -13.33 -4.40
CA ASP A 26 16.12 -13.00 -3.56
C ASP A 26 15.78 -11.50 -3.36
N ALA A 27 16.49 -10.55 -3.97
CA ALA A 27 16.01 -9.16 -4.01
C ALA A 27 14.85 -9.02 -5.03
N PRO A 28 13.70 -8.43 -4.67
CA PRO A 28 12.62 -8.18 -5.63
C PRO A 28 13.09 -7.33 -6.81
N MET A 29 12.70 -7.74 -8.01
CA MET A 29 12.99 -7.08 -9.29
C MET A 29 11.71 -7.01 -10.12
N ILE A 30 11.58 -5.94 -10.91
CA ILE A 30 10.48 -5.78 -11.86
C ILE A 30 10.89 -6.50 -13.15
N THR A 31 10.43 -7.74 -13.31
CA THR A 31 10.63 -8.57 -14.52
C THR A 31 9.37 -8.57 -15.39
N ASP A 32 9.50 -9.03 -16.64
CA ASP A 32 8.34 -9.22 -17.53
C ASP A 32 7.30 -10.18 -16.94
N GLU A 33 7.75 -11.19 -16.19
CA GLU A 33 6.89 -12.13 -15.48
C GLU A 33 6.10 -11.44 -14.35
N VAL A 34 6.78 -10.64 -13.52
CA VAL A 34 6.11 -9.87 -12.45
C VAL A 34 5.09 -8.89 -13.03
N MET A 35 5.44 -8.20 -14.12
CA MET A 35 4.50 -7.31 -14.82
C MET A 35 3.31 -8.07 -15.41
N ALA A 36 3.51 -9.29 -15.92
CA ALA A 36 2.43 -10.13 -16.42
C ALA A 36 1.50 -10.59 -15.29
N GLN A 37 2.05 -10.99 -14.14
CA GLN A 37 1.29 -11.37 -12.94
C GLN A 37 0.40 -10.21 -12.45
N PHE A 38 0.93 -8.99 -12.38
CA PHE A 38 0.15 -7.82 -11.99
C PHE A 38 -0.95 -7.46 -13.01
N LYS A 39 -0.67 -7.57 -14.31
CA LYS A 39 -1.69 -7.40 -15.36
C LYS A 39 -2.80 -8.44 -15.25
N GLU A 40 -2.47 -9.69 -14.93
CA GLU A 40 -3.46 -10.74 -14.68
C GLU A 40 -4.35 -10.40 -13.48
N LEU A 41 -3.76 -9.82 -12.43
CA LEU A 41 -4.45 -9.28 -11.25
C LEU A 41 -5.13 -7.92 -11.47
N GLY A 42 -5.18 -7.45 -12.72
CA GLY A 42 -5.89 -6.23 -13.12
C GLY A 42 -5.30 -4.93 -12.59
N PHE A 43 -3.99 -4.87 -12.37
CA PHE A 43 -3.29 -3.62 -12.05
C PHE A 43 -2.72 -2.95 -13.30
N ASP A 44 -2.67 -1.62 -13.28
CA ASP A 44 -1.76 -0.90 -14.19
C ASP A 44 -0.31 -1.13 -13.75
N VAL A 45 0.55 -1.47 -14.71
CA VAL A 45 2.00 -1.59 -14.49
C VAL A 45 2.79 -0.55 -15.27
N SER A 46 2.13 0.40 -15.91
CA SER A 46 2.78 1.46 -16.69
C SER A 46 3.70 2.35 -15.84
N ASP A 47 3.38 2.49 -14.55
CA ASP A 47 4.10 3.28 -13.55
C ASP A 47 4.72 2.43 -12.43
N ILE A 48 4.82 1.10 -12.61
CA ILE A 48 5.34 0.20 -11.57
C ILE A 48 6.76 0.60 -11.14
N ALA A 49 6.95 0.69 -9.83
CA ALA A 49 8.24 1.01 -9.22
C ALA A 49 8.52 0.11 -8.01
N LEU A 50 9.76 0.13 -7.51
CA LEU A 50 10.09 -0.45 -6.22
C LEU A 50 10.10 0.64 -5.15
N THR A 51 9.51 0.35 -3.98
CA THR A 51 9.64 1.22 -2.81
C THR A 51 11.11 1.32 -2.39
N ASN A 52 11.51 2.52 -1.96
CA ASN A 52 12.87 2.75 -1.50
C ASN A 52 13.03 2.39 -0.01
N ASP A 53 14.27 2.36 0.46
CA ASP A 53 14.65 2.05 1.84
C ASP A 53 14.86 3.30 2.71
N LYS A 54 14.58 4.49 2.17
CA LYS A 54 14.80 5.78 2.82
C LYS A 54 13.50 6.33 3.38
N GLU A 55 13.61 7.02 4.50
CA GLU A 55 12.47 7.67 5.15
C GLU A 55 11.32 6.69 5.51
N VAL A 56 11.62 5.40 5.65
CA VAL A 56 10.67 4.38 6.12
C VAL A 56 10.90 4.10 7.62
N LEU A 57 9.85 3.69 8.32
CA LEU A 57 9.93 3.39 9.76
C LEU A 57 10.49 1.99 9.99
N ASP A 58 10.23 1.07 9.06
CA ASP A 58 10.67 -0.32 9.15
C ASP A 58 11.13 -0.85 7.79
N PRO A 59 12.42 -0.64 7.42
CA PRO A 59 12.95 -1.05 6.13
C PRO A 59 12.77 -2.53 5.80
N ALA A 60 12.72 -3.40 6.83
CA ALA A 60 12.54 -4.84 6.62
C ALA A 60 11.15 -5.19 6.06
N TYR A 61 10.15 -4.36 6.32
CA TYR A 61 8.78 -4.55 5.83
C TYR A 61 8.44 -3.61 4.66
N GLU A 62 9.07 -2.44 4.59
CA GLU A 62 8.64 -1.36 3.69
C GLU A 62 9.51 -1.21 2.44
N ALA A 63 10.77 -1.63 2.48
CA ALA A 63 11.69 -1.46 1.35
C ALA A 63 11.48 -2.54 0.28
N ARG A 64 11.73 -2.19 -0.99
CA ARG A 64 11.77 -3.11 -2.13
C ARG A 64 10.44 -3.84 -2.40
N ASN A 65 9.32 -3.29 -1.97
CA ASN A 65 7.98 -3.72 -2.36
C ASN A 65 7.60 -3.12 -3.72
N TYR A 66 6.58 -3.65 -4.38
CA TYR A 66 6.06 -3.08 -5.62
C TYR A 66 5.12 -1.91 -5.30
N LEU A 67 5.37 -0.75 -5.91
CA LEU A 67 4.46 0.39 -5.93
C LEU A 67 3.75 0.40 -7.29
N LEU A 68 2.43 0.35 -7.29
CA LEU A 68 1.56 0.37 -8.46
C LEU A 68 0.60 1.54 -8.36
N GLU A 69 0.20 2.08 -9.51
CA GLU A 69 -0.85 3.11 -9.62
C GLU A 69 -0.57 4.41 -8.83
N GLY A 70 0.66 4.58 -8.32
CA GLY A 70 1.11 5.76 -7.58
C GLY A 70 0.92 5.70 -6.06
N ASP A 71 0.05 4.82 -5.54
CA ASP A 71 -0.28 4.73 -4.11
C ASP A 71 -0.49 3.30 -3.58
N ILE A 72 -0.50 2.27 -4.43
CA ILE A 72 -0.70 0.88 -3.98
C ILE A 72 0.63 0.16 -3.78
N ILE A 73 0.91 -0.24 -2.54
CA ILE A 73 2.06 -1.07 -2.17
C ILE A 73 1.66 -2.54 -2.12
N VAL A 74 2.29 -3.37 -2.94
CA VAL A 74 2.16 -4.83 -2.92
C VAL A 74 3.50 -5.46 -2.53
N THR A 75 3.52 -6.17 -1.41
CA THR A 75 4.70 -6.95 -1.00
C THR A 75 4.82 -8.21 -1.87
N PRO A 76 6.03 -8.78 -2.06
CA PRO A 76 6.19 -10.05 -2.76
C PRO A 76 5.33 -11.18 -2.18
N GLU A 77 5.18 -11.23 -0.85
CA GLU A 77 4.30 -12.19 -0.17
C GLU A 77 2.83 -11.96 -0.53
N ASN A 78 2.38 -10.70 -0.56
CA ASN A 78 1.01 -10.37 -0.95
C ASN A 78 0.74 -10.70 -2.43
N LEU A 79 1.71 -10.49 -3.33
CA LEU A 79 1.61 -10.90 -4.73
C LEU A 79 1.40 -12.41 -4.84
N SER A 80 2.20 -13.23 -4.13
CA SER A 80 2.00 -14.70 -4.11
C SER A 80 0.60 -15.07 -3.63
N LYS A 81 0.15 -14.48 -2.51
CA LYS A 81 -1.19 -14.74 -1.96
C LYS A 81 -2.32 -14.32 -2.90
N MET A 82 -2.14 -13.22 -3.65
CA MET A 82 -3.10 -12.78 -4.66
C MET A 82 -3.19 -13.78 -5.81
N LEU A 83 -2.05 -14.29 -6.29
CA LEU A 83 -2.00 -15.29 -7.37
C LEU A 83 -2.61 -16.64 -6.94
N GLU A 84 -2.44 -17.02 -5.68
CA GLU A 84 -3.05 -18.23 -5.11
C GLU A 84 -4.57 -18.10 -4.90
N SER A 85 -5.12 -16.88 -4.87
CA SER A 85 -6.56 -16.65 -4.75
C SER A 85 -7.26 -17.01 -6.07
N GLY A 86 -7.62 -18.27 -6.22
CA GLY A 86 -8.02 -18.90 -7.50
C GLY A 86 -9.37 -18.51 -8.09
N VAL A 87 -9.70 -17.21 -8.22
CA VAL A 87 -10.96 -16.78 -8.83
C VAL A 87 -10.74 -15.63 -9.82
N ALA A 88 -10.89 -15.96 -11.10
CA ALA A 88 -11.05 -15.00 -12.17
C ALA A 88 -12.52 -14.57 -12.31
N HIS A 89 -12.79 -13.28 -12.43
CA HIS A 89 -14.07 -12.74 -12.84
C HIS A 89 -13.92 -11.70 -13.95
N THR A 90 -14.87 -11.73 -14.88
CA THR A 90 -15.15 -10.69 -15.86
C THR A 90 -16.29 -9.82 -15.33
N GLY A 91 -15.96 -8.72 -14.66
CA GLY A 91 -16.91 -7.67 -14.25
C GLY A 91 -17.12 -6.62 -15.35
N ALA A 92 -18.21 -5.85 -15.27
CA ALA A 92 -18.40 -4.71 -16.17
C ALA A 92 -17.50 -3.54 -15.73
N VAL A 93 -16.98 -2.78 -16.70
CA VAL A 93 -16.10 -1.63 -16.45
C VAL A 93 -16.78 -0.57 -15.56
N GLY A 94 -16.28 -0.40 -14.33
CA GLY A 94 -16.67 0.69 -13.42
C GLY A 94 -17.39 0.31 -12.13
N GLU A 95 -17.25 -0.92 -11.66
CA GLU A 95 -17.76 -1.35 -10.35
C GLU A 95 -16.92 -0.78 -9.17
N GLN A 96 -17.50 -0.70 -7.97
CA GLN A 96 -16.68 -0.53 -6.77
C GLN A 96 -16.06 -1.87 -6.38
N TYR A 97 -14.73 -1.89 -6.29
CA TYR A 97 -13.96 -3.13 -6.12
C TYR A 97 -13.29 -3.24 -4.76
N ARG A 98 -13.21 -4.48 -4.29
CA ARG A 98 -12.36 -4.86 -3.16
C ARG A 98 -11.32 -5.89 -3.55
N THR A 99 -10.29 -6.01 -2.72
CA THR A 99 -9.41 -7.18 -2.74
C THR A 99 -10.09 -8.40 -2.11
N TRP A 100 -9.53 -9.58 -2.38
CA TRP A 100 -10.00 -10.83 -1.76
C TRP A 100 -9.73 -10.89 -0.27
N ASN A 101 -8.62 -10.29 0.15
CA ASN A 101 -8.29 -10.16 1.56
C ASN A 101 -9.14 -9.03 2.16
N LEU A 102 -9.78 -9.33 3.28
CA LEU A 102 -10.51 -8.37 4.08
C LEU A 102 -10.00 -8.46 5.51
N VAL A 103 -10.25 -7.40 6.28
CA VAL A 103 -10.01 -7.42 7.72
C VAL A 103 -11.04 -8.34 8.37
N SER A 104 -10.64 -9.18 9.32
CA SER A 104 -11.63 -9.95 10.08
C SER A 104 -12.43 -9.03 10.99
N ALA A 105 -13.76 -9.06 10.85
CA ALA A 105 -14.71 -8.34 11.70
C ALA A 105 -15.57 -9.34 12.52
N PRO A 106 -16.05 -8.97 13.73
CA PRO A 106 -15.89 -7.67 14.41
C PRO A 106 -14.47 -7.47 14.97
N ARG A 107 -13.95 -6.23 14.89
CA ARG A 107 -12.60 -5.91 15.40
C ARG A 107 -12.43 -4.43 15.73
N THR A 108 -11.59 -4.14 16.72
CA THR A 108 -11.02 -2.79 16.93
C THR A 108 -9.67 -2.68 16.23
N ILE A 109 -9.54 -1.75 15.29
CA ILE A 109 -8.31 -1.37 14.59
C ILE A 109 -7.65 -0.22 15.37
N ARG A 110 -6.43 -0.44 15.85
CA ARG A 110 -5.66 0.58 16.55
C ARG A 110 -4.77 1.32 15.58
N VAL A 111 -5.02 2.62 15.43
CA VAL A 111 -4.27 3.52 14.56
C VAL A 111 -3.38 4.43 15.39
N ILE A 112 -2.15 4.62 14.94
CA ILE A 112 -1.22 5.60 15.50
C ILE A 112 -0.75 6.57 14.42
N GLY A 113 -0.88 7.87 14.69
CA GLY A 113 -0.19 8.91 13.93
C GLY A 113 1.22 9.09 14.47
N TYR A 114 2.24 8.82 13.65
CA TYR A 114 3.63 8.89 14.07
C TYR A 114 4.10 10.32 14.30
N THR A 115 4.91 10.54 15.35
CA THR A 115 5.31 11.89 15.80
C THR A 115 6.82 12.07 15.99
N GLY A 116 7.63 11.15 15.48
CA GLY A 116 9.08 11.14 15.66
C GLY A 116 9.86 11.65 14.45
N GLY A 117 10.96 12.38 14.69
CA GLY A 117 11.96 12.68 13.65
C GLY A 117 11.42 13.35 12.38
N SER A 118 12.05 13.03 11.24
CA SER A 118 11.65 13.51 9.91
C SER A 118 10.29 12.98 9.46
N ASN A 119 9.89 11.81 9.95
CA ASN A 119 8.64 11.13 9.61
C ASN A 119 7.43 11.59 10.43
N ALA A 120 7.60 12.53 11.35
CA ALA A 120 6.51 13.05 12.17
C ALA A 120 5.42 13.69 11.29
N LEU A 121 4.17 13.31 11.54
CA LEU A 121 3.01 13.99 10.97
C LEU A 121 2.99 15.45 11.45
N ASP A 122 2.80 16.38 10.52
CA ASP A 122 2.58 17.79 10.84
C ASP A 122 1.16 18.03 11.41
N ASN A 123 0.88 19.26 11.82
CA ASN A 123 -0.43 19.60 12.41
C ASN A 123 -1.61 19.38 11.44
N THR A 124 -1.43 19.66 10.15
CA THR A 124 -2.45 19.45 9.13
C THR A 124 -2.77 17.96 9.00
N MET A 125 -1.74 17.13 8.89
CA MET A 125 -1.87 15.67 8.81
C MET A 125 -2.50 15.08 10.06
N ARG A 126 -2.15 15.57 11.25
CA ARG A 126 -2.74 15.09 12.51
C ARG A 126 -4.23 15.39 12.61
N THR A 127 -4.64 16.62 12.27
CA THR A 127 -6.06 16.99 12.23
C THR A 127 -6.81 16.20 11.16
N ALA A 128 -6.21 16.03 9.98
CA ALA A 128 -6.76 15.24 8.91
C ALA A 128 -6.94 13.76 9.29
N LEU A 129 -5.96 13.15 9.96
CA LEU A 129 -6.03 11.78 10.45
C LEU A 129 -7.15 11.60 11.47
N GLN A 130 -7.32 12.52 12.42
CA GLN A 130 -8.45 12.49 13.33
C GLN A 130 -9.79 12.53 12.58
N GLY A 131 -9.88 13.38 11.54
CA GLY A 131 -11.06 13.45 10.68
C GLY A 131 -11.32 12.15 9.90
N ALA A 132 -10.27 11.52 9.37
CA ALA A 132 -10.37 10.23 8.67
C ALA A 132 -10.89 9.13 9.60
N ILE A 133 -10.33 9.00 10.80
CA ILE A 133 -10.80 8.03 11.81
C ILE A 133 -12.26 8.28 12.21
N ASN A 134 -12.66 9.55 12.34
CA ASN A 134 -14.06 9.89 12.58
C ASN A 134 -14.97 9.47 11.41
N ASN A 135 -14.50 9.57 10.16
CA ASN A 135 -15.28 9.10 9.00
C ASN A 135 -15.55 7.60 9.09
N PHE A 136 -14.53 6.78 9.38
CA PHE A 136 -14.69 5.33 9.52
C PHE A 136 -15.62 4.97 10.69
N ASN A 137 -15.46 5.62 11.84
CA ASN A 137 -16.31 5.37 13.01
C ASN A 137 -17.76 5.86 12.87
N ASN A 138 -18.07 6.65 11.84
CA ASN A 138 -19.44 7.07 11.52
C ASN A 138 -20.18 6.07 10.61
N LEU A 139 -19.50 5.02 10.14
CA LEU A 139 -20.11 3.95 9.33
C LEU A 139 -20.77 2.92 10.23
N ASN A 140 -21.83 2.28 9.72
CA ASN A 140 -22.47 1.16 10.40
C ASN A 140 -21.76 -0.17 10.08
N THR A 141 -20.51 -0.28 10.51
CA THR A 141 -19.68 -1.50 10.32
C THR A 141 -19.35 -2.17 11.64
N ASN A 142 -18.92 -3.43 11.60
CA ASN A 142 -18.36 -4.11 12.78
C ASN A 142 -16.86 -3.81 13.02
N LEU A 143 -16.28 -2.84 12.30
CA LEU A 143 -14.94 -2.33 12.55
C LEU A 143 -14.99 -1.05 13.37
N ASN A 144 -14.25 -1.01 14.48
CA ASN A 144 -14.09 0.18 15.30
C ASN A 144 -12.66 0.69 15.20
N PHE A 145 -12.45 2.00 15.07
CA PHE A 145 -11.13 2.59 14.97
C PHE A 145 -10.79 3.40 16.21
N THR A 146 -9.59 3.20 16.74
CA THR A 146 -9.02 4.03 17.81
C THR A 146 -7.81 4.76 17.29
N LEU A 147 -7.59 6.00 17.77
CA LEU A 147 -6.46 6.83 17.35
C LEU A 147 -5.65 7.28 18.56
N THR A 148 -4.33 7.16 18.45
CA THR A 148 -3.37 7.87 19.29
C THR A 148 -2.30 8.54 18.44
N PHE A 149 -1.44 9.33 19.08
CA PHE A 149 -0.24 9.88 18.47
C PHE A 149 0.98 9.55 19.33
N GLY A 150 2.07 9.12 18.69
CA GLY A 150 3.30 8.81 19.40
C GLY A 150 4.34 8.14 18.52
N THR A 151 5.36 7.55 19.15
CA THR A 151 6.49 6.89 18.46
C THR A 151 6.55 5.38 18.70
N ASN A 152 5.87 4.84 19.71
CA ASN A 152 5.82 3.41 19.98
C ASN A 152 4.67 2.76 19.19
N TYR A 153 4.92 2.50 17.92
CA TYR A 153 3.91 2.00 16.97
C TYR A 153 3.87 0.48 16.85
N GLY A 154 4.81 -0.25 17.47
CA GLY A 154 5.00 -1.69 17.24
C GLY A 154 3.73 -2.51 17.48
N SER A 155 2.97 -2.15 18.51
CA SER A 155 1.74 -2.82 18.88
C SER A 155 0.51 -2.38 18.07
N TYR A 156 0.57 -1.36 17.21
CA TYR A 156 -0.60 -0.82 16.50
C TYR A 156 -0.86 -1.57 15.18
N ASP A 157 -2.13 -1.57 14.77
CA ASP A 157 -2.59 -2.26 13.56
C ASP A 157 -2.31 -1.41 12.30
N ILE A 158 -2.43 -0.08 12.39
CA ILE A 158 -2.10 0.88 11.32
C ILE A 158 -1.20 2.01 11.88
N VAL A 159 -0.16 2.36 11.14
CA VAL A 159 0.82 3.41 11.44
C VAL A 159 0.81 4.42 10.31
N VAL A 160 0.34 5.63 10.60
CA VAL A 160 0.27 6.72 9.63
C VAL A 160 1.45 7.66 9.87
N TYR A 161 2.28 7.88 8.87
CA TYR A 161 3.48 8.71 9.02
C TYR A 161 3.83 9.48 7.74
N ARG A 162 4.68 10.50 7.88
CA ARG A 162 5.04 11.41 6.80
C ARG A 162 6.27 10.91 6.03
N VAL A 163 6.26 11.02 4.71
CA VAL A 163 7.42 10.84 3.81
C VAL A 163 7.63 12.08 2.95
N SER A 164 8.80 12.25 2.34
CA SER A 164 9.02 13.33 1.38
C SER A 164 8.26 13.07 0.08
N GLY A 165 7.60 14.10 -0.47
CA GLY A 165 6.92 13.99 -1.76
C GLY A 165 6.09 15.25 -2.09
N SER A 166 5.64 15.37 -3.33
CA SER A 166 4.89 16.52 -3.82
C SER A 166 3.42 16.54 -3.37
N GLY A 167 2.84 15.37 -3.07
CA GLY A 167 1.46 15.22 -2.64
C GLY A 167 0.90 13.83 -2.97
N GLY A 168 -0.04 13.37 -2.17
CA GLY A 168 -0.58 12.00 -2.22
C GLY A 168 -0.20 11.16 -0.99
N GLY A 169 -0.52 9.88 -1.05
CA GLY A 169 -0.19 8.89 -0.05
C GLY A 169 0.14 7.56 -0.71
N SER A 170 0.46 6.57 0.10
CA SER A 170 0.52 5.19 -0.34
C SER A 170 0.29 4.23 0.82
N ALA A 171 -0.38 3.13 0.53
CA ALA A 171 -0.64 2.04 1.46
C ALA A 171 -0.76 0.72 0.71
N GLY A 172 -0.86 -0.38 1.44
CA GLY A 172 -1.08 -1.71 0.87
C GLY A 172 -2.45 -2.29 1.26
N PHE A 173 -2.66 -3.52 0.84
CA PHE A 173 -3.89 -4.26 1.10
C PHE A 173 -3.81 -5.15 2.35
N PRO A 174 -4.96 -5.46 2.98
CA PRO A 174 -5.02 -6.38 4.10
C PRO A 174 -4.51 -7.78 3.72
N SER A 175 -4.09 -8.54 4.73
CA SER A 175 -3.58 -9.90 4.56
C SER A 175 -3.82 -10.70 5.84
N GLY A 176 -4.28 -11.95 5.70
CA GLY A 176 -4.52 -12.84 6.85
C GLY A 176 -5.50 -12.28 7.89
N GLY A 177 -6.51 -11.52 7.47
CA GLY A 177 -7.50 -10.91 8.37
C GLY A 177 -7.01 -9.64 9.10
N ASN A 178 -5.79 -9.16 8.83
CA ASN A 178 -5.25 -7.93 9.40
C ASN A 178 -5.22 -6.81 8.35
N PRO A 179 -5.40 -5.54 8.76
CA PRO A 179 -5.18 -4.41 7.86
C PRO A 179 -3.70 -4.32 7.45
N TYR A 180 -3.43 -3.62 6.34
CA TYR A 180 -2.07 -3.24 6.02
C TYR A 180 -1.51 -2.25 7.06
N LYS A 181 -0.25 -2.44 7.45
CA LYS A 181 0.30 -1.77 8.63
C LYS A 181 0.71 -0.32 8.39
N TYR A 182 1.27 0.02 7.23
CA TYR A 182 1.94 1.30 7.03
C TYR A 182 1.18 2.18 6.04
N VAL A 183 0.90 3.42 6.44
CA VAL A 183 0.30 4.44 5.58
C VAL A 183 1.27 5.61 5.50
N GLN A 184 1.79 5.83 4.29
CA GLN A 184 2.76 6.88 4.02
C GLN A 184 2.02 8.08 3.44
N ILE A 185 2.24 9.27 4.00
CA ILE A 185 1.64 10.52 3.51
C ILE A 185 2.75 11.44 3.04
N GLN A 186 2.71 11.84 1.77
CA GLN A 186 3.69 12.75 1.22
C GLN A 186 3.59 14.13 1.86
N SER A 187 4.74 14.74 2.18
CA SER A 187 4.82 16.02 2.90
C SER A 187 4.11 17.17 2.17
N GLY A 188 4.12 17.16 0.84
CA GLY A 188 3.43 18.14 0.02
C GLY A 188 1.90 18.09 0.10
N THR A 189 1.30 17.00 0.59
CA THR A 189 -0.16 16.85 0.73
C THR A 189 -0.74 17.93 1.63
N SER A 190 -0.02 18.33 2.69
CA SER A 190 -0.44 19.40 3.61
C SER A 190 -0.62 20.76 2.94
N ASN A 191 0.02 21.00 1.78
CA ASN A 191 -0.11 22.26 1.03
C ASN A 191 -1.50 22.43 0.39
N TYR A 192 -2.25 21.33 0.23
CA TYR A 192 -3.63 21.34 -0.26
C TYR A 192 -4.66 21.55 0.87
N GLY A 193 -4.19 21.68 2.12
CA GLY A 193 -5.02 21.92 3.30
C GLY A 193 -5.64 20.65 3.89
N THR A 194 -6.28 20.83 5.05
CA THR A 194 -6.77 19.72 5.88
C THR A 194 -7.80 18.83 5.19
N SER A 195 -8.71 19.39 4.37
CA SER A 195 -9.75 18.59 3.70
C SER A 195 -9.18 17.62 2.67
N VAL A 196 -8.25 18.08 1.83
CA VAL A 196 -7.56 17.22 0.86
C VAL A 196 -6.64 16.25 1.57
N THR A 197 -5.92 16.69 2.60
CA THR A 197 -5.09 15.78 3.41
C THR A 197 -5.93 14.68 4.07
N ARG A 198 -7.13 15.02 4.55
CA ARG A 198 -8.08 14.03 5.09
C ARG A 198 -8.57 13.08 4.01
N HIS A 199 -8.82 13.57 2.80
CA HIS A 199 -9.22 12.74 1.68
C HIS A 199 -8.15 11.67 1.39
N VAL A 200 -6.89 12.08 1.24
CA VAL A 200 -5.77 11.16 1.03
C VAL A 200 -5.67 10.15 2.18
N ILE A 201 -5.63 10.60 3.43
CA ILE A 201 -5.53 9.66 4.57
C ILE A 201 -6.72 8.69 4.64
N THR A 202 -7.95 9.16 4.33
CA THR A 202 -9.14 8.29 4.31
C THR A 202 -9.03 7.26 3.19
N HIS A 203 -8.56 7.67 2.01
CA HIS A 203 -8.30 6.81 0.86
C HIS A 203 -7.29 5.71 1.20
N GLU A 204 -6.12 6.08 1.76
CA GLU A 204 -5.09 5.10 2.10
C GLU A 204 -5.53 4.07 3.16
N ILE A 205 -6.30 4.51 4.17
CA ILE A 205 -6.88 3.58 5.15
C ILE A 205 -7.95 2.69 4.48
N GLY A 206 -8.63 3.19 3.45
CA GLY A 206 -9.53 2.42 2.58
C GLY A 206 -8.80 1.24 1.94
N HIS A 207 -7.60 1.44 1.38
CA HIS A 207 -6.74 0.36 0.89
C HIS A 207 -6.35 -0.62 1.99
N CYS A 208 -5.99 -0.11 3.17
CA CYS A 208 -5.62 -0.96 4.32
C CYS A 208 -6.73 -1.91 4.74
N VAL A 209 -7.99 -1.58 4.46
CA VAL A 209 -9.17 -2.42 4.71
C VAL A 209 -9.72 -3.09 3.45
N GLY A 210 -9.01 -3.01 2.33
CA GLY A 210 -9.26 -3.83 1.14
C GLY A 210 -10.09 -3.17 0.05
N LEU A 211 -10.37 -1.87 0.10
CA LEU A 211 -10.96 -1.14 -1.05
C LEU A 211 -9.91 -0.91 -2.14
N ARG A 212 -10.32 -0.99 -3.40
CA ARG A 212 -9.51 -0.63 -4.58
C ARG A 212 -10.00 0.67 -5.20
N HIS A 213 -9.23 1.19 -6.17
CA HIS A 213 -9.69 2.26 -7.04
C HIS A 213 -11.01 1.90 -7.75
N THR A 214 -11.92 2.86 -7.78
CA THR A 214 -13.23 2.73 -8.44
C THR A 214 -13.19 3.12 -9.91
N ASP A 215 -12.16 3.84 -10.33
CA ASP A 215 -11.89 4.23 -11.71
C ASP A 215 -10.71 3.47 -12.33
N TYR A 216 -10.30 2.36 -11.72
CA TYR A 216 -9.24 1.45 -12.20
C TYR A 216 -9.41 1.15 -13.73
N PHE A 217 -10.62 0.78 -14.18
CA PHE A 217 -10.93 0.57 -15.61
C PHE A 217 -10.63 1.75 -16.55
N ASN A 218 -10.54 2.98 -16.04
CA ASN A 218 -10.12 4.15 -16.78
C ASN A 218 -9.69 5.30 -15.84
N ARG A 219 -8.41 5.32 -15.44
CA ARG A 219 -7.84 6.36 -14.58
C ARG A 219 -7.94 7.77 -15.17
N SER A 220 -8.13 7.91 -16.49
CA SER A 220 -8.32 9.22 -17.13
C SER A 220 -9.54 9.96 -16.58
N LEU A 221 -10.49 9.26 -15.95
CA LEU A 221 -11.71 9.83 -15.39
C LEU A 221 -11.44 10.71 -14.16
N SER A 222 -10.50 10.33 -13.29
CA SER A 222 -10.10 11.17 -12.14
C SER A 222 -8.78 11.91 -12.38
N CYS A 223 -7.83 11.30 -13.10
CA CYS A 223 -6.48 11.83 -13.29
C CYS A 223 -6.32 12.71 -14.55
N GLY A 224 -7.33 12.76 -15.44
CA GLY A 224 -7.27 13.52 -16.70
C GLY A 224 -6.30 12.95 -17.75
N SER A 225 -5.56 11.90 -17.41
CA SER A 225 -4.67 11.11 -18.25
C SER A 225 -4.56 9.69 -17.65
N GLY A 226 -4.10 8.72 -18.42
CA GLY A 226 -4.14 7.30 -18.05
C GLY A 226 -4.91 6.45 -19.07
N GLY A 227 -4.75 5.14 -18.99
CA GLY A 227 -5.37 4.16 -19.90
C GLY A 227 -6.47 3.32 -19.25
N ASN A 228 -7.05 2.41 -20.04
CA ASN A 228 -7.86 1.31 -19.54
C ASN A 228 -6.94 0.21 -19.00
N GLU A 229 -7.10 -0.15 -17.72
CA GLU A 229 -6.28 -1.14 -17.00
C GLU A 229 -6.49 -2.60 -17.46
N GLY A 230 -7.37 -2.82 -18.44
CA GLY A 230 -7.74 -4.15 -18.92
C GLY A 230 -9.02 -4.65 -18.24
N SER A 231 -9.52 -5.81 -18.67
CA SER A 231 -10.87 -6.28 -18.30
C SER A 231 -11.02 -6.73 -16.83
N GLY A 232 -10.07 -6.40 -15.95
CA GLY A 232 -10.09 -6.74 -14.53
C GLY A 232 -10.40 -8.21 -14.28
N GLY A 233 -9.54 -9.11 -14.77
CA GLY A 233 -9.83 -10.55 -14.78
C GLY A 233 -9.72 -11.24 -13.42
N VAL A 234 -8.90 -10.75 -12.48
CA VAL A 234 -8.65 -11.39 -11.18
C VAL A 234 -8.41 -10.31 -10.12
N GLY A 235 -9.05 -10.39 -8.95
CA GLY A 235 -8.69 -9.53 -7.79
C GLY A 235 -9.51 -8.25 -7.61
N ALA A 236 -10.47 -8.00 -8.49
CA ALA A 236 -11.44 -6.92 -8.39
C ALA A 236 -12.85 -7.54 -8.20
N VAL A 237 -13.36 -7.56 -6.96
CA VAL A 237 -14.71 -8.08 -6.66
C VAL A 237 -15.71 -6.94 -6.50
N HIS A 238 -16.74 -6.89 -7.34
CA HIS A 238 -17.83 -5.94 -7.20
C HIS A 238 -18.47 -6.06 -5.82
N VAL A 239 -18.65 -4.93 -5.15
CA VAL A 239 -19.39 -4.88 -3.89
C VAL A 239 -20.88 -4.70 -4.16
N PRO A 240 -21.75 -5.66 -3.79
CA PRO A 240 -23.18 -5.55 -4.01
C PRO A 240 -23.78 -4.25 -3.43
N GLY A 241 -24.68 -3.62 -4.17
CA GLY A 241 -25.29 -2.34 -3.80
C GLY A 241 -24.55 -1.10 -4.30
N THR A 242 -23.40 -1.27 -4.96
CA THR A 242 -22.63 -0.18 -5.56
C THR A 242 -22.82 -0.15 -7.09
N PRO A 243 -22.64 1.00 -7.77
CA PRO A 243 -22.79 1.09 -9.21
C PRO A 243 -21.74 0.23 -9.93
N THR A 244 -22.05 -0.16 -11.17
CA THR A 244 -21.12 -0.80 -12.10
C THR A 244 -20.48 0.19 -13.08
N GLY A 245 -20.67 1.49 -12.84
CA GLY A 245 -20.08 2.58 -13.63
C GLY A 245 -19.46 3.64 -12.73
N PHE A 246 -18.75 4.58 -13.37
CA PHE A 246 -17.98 5.63 -12.69
C PHE A 246 -18.75 6.36 -11.57
N ASP A 247 -18.22 6.29 -10.35
CA ASP A 247 -18.67 7.11 -9.22
C ASP A 247 -17.70 8.27 -8.97
N SER A 248 -18.01 9.42 -9.56
CA SER A 248 -17.23 10.67 -9.40
C SER A 248 -17.11 11.17 -7.95
N ASN A 249 -17.93 10.64 -7.02
CA ASN A 249 -17.91 11.06 -5.61
C ASN A 249 -17.16 10.06 -4.71
N SER A 250 -16.62 8.98 -5.26
CA SER A 250 -15.90 8.00 -4.46
C SER A 250 -14.62 8.62 -3.87
N ILE A 251 -14.36 8.30 -2.61
CA ILE A 251 -13.06 8.61 -1.99
C ILE A 251 -11.94 7.75 -2.58
N MET A 252 -12.28 6.63 -3.20
CA MET A 252 -11.36 5.68 -3.82
C MET A 252 -11.20 5.94 -5.32
N LEU A 253 -11.24 7.21 -5.75
CA LEU A 253 -10.77 7.58 -7.08
C LEU A 253 -9.24 7.64 -7.09
N SER A 254 -8.62 7.18 -8.17
CA SER A 254 -7.15 7.12 -8.34
C SER A 254 -6.45 8.46 -8.15
N CYS A 255 -7.13 9.56 -8.50
CA CYS A 255 -6.62 10.91 -8.28
C CYS A 255 -7.60 11.74 -7.47
N PHE A 256 -7.07 12.36 -6.41
CA PHE A 256 -7.80 13.37 -5.66
C PHE A 256 -7.79 14.72 -6.39
N SER A 257 -8.76 15.57 -6.08
CA SER A 257 -8.82 16.95 -6.57
C SER A 257 -8.51 17.95 -5.44
N SER A 258 -8.10 19.17 -5.80
CA SER A 258 -7.92 20.25 -4.83
C SER A 258 -9.23 20.68 -4.13
N GLY A 259 -10.39 20.25 -4.64
CA GLY A 259 -11.70 20.47 -4.04
C GLY A 259 -12.19 19.31 -3.16
N SER A 260 -11.40 18.24 -3.00
CA SER A 260 -11.82 17.05 -2.27
C SER A 260 -12.14 17.36 -0.80
N SER A 261 -13.33 16.93 -0.36
CA SER A 261 -13.83 17.16 1.00
C SER A 261 -13.21 16.20 2.03
N GLY A 262 -12.82 15.01 1.57
CA GLY A 262 -12.32 13.93 2.41
C GLY A 262 -13.38 13.24 3.24
N TYR A 263 -14.62 13.16 2.75
CA TYR A 263 -15.68 12.32 3.30
C TYR A 263 -16.04 11.22 2.31
N PHE A 264 -16.53 10.10 2.83
CA PHE A 264 -17.07 9.02 2.01
C PHE A 264 -18.26 9.49 1.16
N GLY A 265 -18.24 9.10 -0.11
CA GLY A 265 -19.39 9.16 -1.00
C GLY A 265 -20.51 8.24 -0.51
N TYR A 266 -21.67 8.29 -1.16
CA TYR A 266 -22.77 7.39 -0.82
C TYR A 266 -22.38 5.93 -1.00
N TYR A 267 -21.79 5.58 -2.15
CA TYR A 267 -21.48 4.19 -2.46
C TYR A 267 -20.27 3.66 -1.69
N ASP A 268 -19.28 4.50 -1.33
CA ASP A 268 -18.19 4.08 -0.44
C ASP A 268 -18.71 3.55 0.91
N ARG A 269 -19.77 4.19 1.44
CA ARG A 269 -20.43 3.73 2.68
C ARG A 269 -21.15 2.41 2.46
N VAL A 270 -21.92 2.30 1.37
CA VAL A 270 -22.59 1.05 1.00
C VAL A 270 -21.58 -0.09 0.87
N ALA A 271 -20.43 0.15 0.25
CA ALA A 271 -19.38 -0.84 0.12
C ALA A 271 -18.84 -1.27 1.49
N LEU A 272 -18.40 -0.32 2.31
CA LEU A 272 -17.81 -0.64 3.62
C LEU A 272 -18.79 -1.33 4.57
N GLU A 273 -20.05 -0.90 4.61
CA GLU A 273 -21.11 -1.53 5.43
C GLU A 273 -21.57 -2.89 4.89
N TYR A 274 -21.41 -3.15 3.58
CA TYR A 274 -21.62 -4.49 3.05
C TYR A 274 -20.49 -5.45 3.46
N LEU A 275 -19.25 -4.96 3.51
CA LEU A 275 -18.07 -5.78 3.78
C LEU A 275 -17.88 -6.10 5.26
N TYR A 276 -18.34 -5.24 6.16
CA TYR A 276 -18.01 -5.26 7.58
C TYR A 276 -19.21 -4.95 8.47
#